data_AF-A0AAU7K5N0-F1
#
_entry.id   AF-A0AAU7K5N0-F1
#
_cell.length_a   1.000
_cell.length_b   1.000
_cell.length_c   1.000
_cell.angle_alpha   90.00
_cell.angle_beta   90.00
_cell.angle_gamma   90.00
#
_symmetry.space_group_name_H-M   'P 1'
#
loop_
_entity.id
_entity.type
_entity.pdbx_description
1 polymer ?
#
loop_
_entity_poly.entity_id
_entity_poly.type
_entity_poly.pdbx_seq_one_letter_code
_entity_poly.pdbx_strand_id
1 'polypeptide(L)' 'MAKEKKKSKKKKDKKKGKKKNKLGVKNSLVNNINARKKKGKSRSKKKSKISKKAYKKMQKGWKK' A
#
# COMPACT_ATOMS: atom_id res chain seq x y z
N MET A 1 -32.95 28.93 15.55
CA MET A 1 -32.12 28.04 14.72
C MET A 1 -30.64 28.30 14.99
N ALA A 2 -30.01 27.56 15.91
CA ALA A 2 -28.56 27.64 16.13
C ALA A 2 -27.95 26.27 15.81
N LYS A 3 -27.16 26.20 14.73
CA LYS A 3 -26.49 24.99 14.25
C LYS A 3 -25.26 24.72 15.12
N GLU A 4 -25.33 23.75 16.02
CA GLU A 4 -24.16 23.19 16.71
C GLU A 4 -23.22 22.52 15.71
N LYS A 5 -22.07 23.16 15.46
CA LYS A 5 -20.96 22.56 14.70
C LYS A 5 -20.30 21.47 15.56
N LYS A 6 -20.65 20.20 15.31
CA LYS A 6 -19.95 19.03 15.88
C LYS A 6 -18.44 19.14 15.62
N LYS A 7 -17.67 19.42 16.67
CA LYS A 7 -16.20 19.33 16.72
C LYS A 7 -15.76 17.99 16.14
N SER A 8 -15.01 18.04 15.05
CA SER A 8 -14.44 16.86 14.39
C SER A 8 -13.53 16.12 15.38
N LYS A 9 -13.92 14.91 15.77
CA LYS A 9 -13.07 14.03 16.59
C LYS A 9 -11.79 13.72 15.82
N LYS A 10 -10.68 14.35 16.23
CA LYS A 10 -9.31 14.05 15.79
C LYS A 10 -9.06 12.54 15.99
N LYS A 11 -8.95 11.78 14.89
CA LYS A 11 -8.59 10.36 14.94
C LYS A 11 -7.20 10.25 15.57
N LYS A 12 -7.15 9.73 16.80
CA LYS A 12 -5.90 9.37 17.48
C LYS A 12 -5.21 8.30 16.64
N ASP A 13 -4.05 8.62 16.06
CA ASP A 13 -3.22 7.65 15.34
C ASP A 13 -2.82 6.54 16.31
N LYS A 14 -3.58 5.44 16.30
CA LYS A 14 -3.22 4.23 17.02
C LYS A 14 -1.86 3.79 16.49
N LYS A 15 -0.79 3.92 17.31
CA LYS A 15 0.52 3.30 17.06
C LYS A 15 0.25 1.88 16.56
N LYS A 16 0.51 1.61 15.29
CA LYS A 16 0.29 0.31 14.66
C LYS A 16 1.23 -0.67 15.34
N GLY A 17 0.77 -1.33 16.41
CA GLY A 17 1.46 -2.48 17.00
C GLY A 17 1.87 -3.42 15.87
N LYS A 18 3.08 -3.99 15.95
CA LYS A 18 3.75 -4.80 14.91
C LYS A 18 2.73 -5.66 14.17
N LYS A 19 2.19 -5.16 13.04
CA LYS A 19 1.14 -5.85 12.29
C LYS A 19 1.76 -7.09 11.69
N LYS A 20 1.51 -8.22 12.33
CA LYS A 20 1.84 -9.54 11.78
C LYS A 20 0.90 -9.79 10.60
N ASN A 21 1.42 -10.41 9.55
CA ASN A 21 0.59 -10.82 8.40
C ASN A 21 -0.23 -12.07 8.77
N LYS A 22 -1.06 -12.57 7.84
CA LYS A 22 -1.87 -13.81 8.04
C LYS A 22 -1.04 -15.06 8.36
N LEU A 23 0.29 -14.98 8.29
CA LEU A 23 1.24 -16.05 8.61
C LEU A 23 1.92 -15.84 9.97
N GLY A 24 1.48 -14.86 10.78
CA GLY A 24 2.02 -14.61 12.12
C GLY A 24 3.40 -13.94 12.16
N VAL A 25 4.00 -13.65 10.99
CA VAL A 25 5.34 -13.05 10.87
C VAL A 25 5.25 -11.54 10.69
N LYS A 26 6.30 -10.79 11.05
CA LYS A 26 6.39 -9.34 10.73
C LYS A 26 6.08 -9.13 9.25
N ASN A 27 5.21 -8.16 8.95
CA ASN A 27 4.87 -7.78 7.59
C ASN A 27 6.06 -7.05 6.95
N SER A 28 7.04 -7.81 6.47
CA SER A 28 8.22 -7.34 5.75
C SER A 28 8.07 -7.63 4.25
N LEU A 29 8.74 -6.81 3.45
CA LEU A 29 8.78 -6.98 1.99
C LEU A 29 9.32 -8.37 1.59
N VAL A 30 10.38 -8.82 2.25
CA VAL A 30 11.01 -10.13 2.03
C VAL A 30 10.03 -11.28 2.28
N ASN A 31 9.30 -11.24 3.40
CA ASN A 31 8.33 -12.28 3.74
C ASN A 31 7.20 -12.37 2.72
N ASN A 32 6.72 -11.22 2.23
CA ASN A 32 5.69 -11.18 1.20
C ASN A 32 6.19 -11.73 -0.15
N ILE A 33 7.45 -11.47 -0.51
CA ILE A 33 8.09 -12.04 -1.71
C ILE A 33 8.19 -13.57 -1.58
N ASN A 34 8.73 -14.08 -0.47
CA ASN A 34 8.90 -15.52 -0.24
C ASN A 34 7.56 -16.25 -0.19
N ALA A 35 6.55 -15.68 0.48
CA ALA A 35 5.21 -16.24 0.50
C ALA A 35 4.59 -16.32 -0.90
N ARG A 36 4.89 -15.36 -1.78
CA ARG A 36 4.43 -15.41 -3.18
C ARG A 36 5.18 -16.41 -4.04
N LYS A 37 6.49 -16.54 -3.84
CA LYS A 37 7.33 -17.56 -4.48
C LYS A 37 6.85 -18.96 -4.11
N LYS A 38 6.69 -19.26 -2.82
CA LYS A 38 6.16 -20.55 -2.32
C LYS A 38 4.76 -20.88 -2.86
N LYS A 39 3.92 -19.85 -3.07
CA LYS A 39 2.57 -20.02 -3.64
C LYS A 39 2.57 -20.23 -5.17
N GLY A 40 3.70 -20.10 -5.86
CA GLY A 40 3.76 -20.17 -7.33
C GLY A 40 2.97 -19.08 -8.07
N LYS A 41 2.53 -18.03 -7.37
CA LYS A 41 1.63 -17.01 -7.93
C LYS A 41 2.40 -15.94 -8.68
N SER A 42 2.57 -16.14 -9.99
CA SER A 42 3.03 -15.08 -10.90
C SER A 42 2.00 -13.94 -10.97
N ARG A 43 2.46 -12.68 -11.15
CA ARG A 43 1.52 -11.59 -11.49
C ARG A 43 1.16 -11.76 -12.96
N SER A 44 -0.13 -11.84 -13.28
CA SER A 44 -0.54 -11.86 -14.69
C SER A 44 -0.08 -10.57 -15.39
N LYS A 45 0.45 -10.72 -16.62
CA LYS A 45 0.93 -9.56 -17.40
C LYS A 45 -0.18 -8.56 -17.69
N LYS A 46 -1.44 -9.03 -17.79
CA LYS A 46 -2.65 -8.21 -17.91
C LYS A 46 -2.79 -7.16 -16.79
N LYS A 47 -2.33 -7.48 -15.57
CA LYS A 47 -2.35 -6.56 -14.41
C LYS A 47 -1.02 -5.81 -14.20
N SER A 48 -0.07 -5.96 -15.13
CA SER A 48 1.27 -5.34 -15.05
C SER A 48 1.44 -4.12 -15.97
N LYS A 49 0.38 -3.65 -16.63
CA LYS A 49 0.45 -2.46 -17.50
C LYS A 49 0.48 -1.19 -16.66
N ILE A 50 1.47 -0.34 -16.91
CA ILE A 50 1.57 0.99 -16.33
C ILE A 50 0.59 1.91 -17.07
N SER A 51 -0.22 2.69 -16.35
CA SER A 51 -1.11 3.67 -16.99
C SER A 51 -0.29 4.81 -17.61
N LYS A 52 -0.82 5.45 -18.67
CA LYS A 52 -0.14 6.61 -19.31
C LYS A 52 0.21 7.70 -18.28
N LYS A 53 -0.69 7.96 -17.31
CA LYS A 53 -0.47 8.92 -16.21
C LYS A 53 0.68 8.50 -15.28
N ALA A 54 0.76 7.21 -14.94
CA ALA A 54 1.82 6.69 -14.09
C ALA A 54 3.18 6.73 -14.80
N TYR A 55 3.22 6.41 -16.09
CA TYR A 55 4.45 6.48 -16.90
C TYR A 55 4.99 7.91 -16.96
N LYS A 56 4.13 8.90 -17.28
CA LYS A 56 4.52 10.32 -17.27
C LYS A 56 5.08 10.80 -15.93
N LYS A 57 4.56 10.31 -14.80
CA LYS A 57 5.10 10.63 -13.47
C LYS A 57 6.49 10.05 -13.25
N MET A 58 6.73 8.84 -13.73
CA MET A 58 8.04 8.18 -13.65
C MET A 58 9.10 8.92 -14.47
N GLN A 59 8.73 9.41 -15.66
CA GLN A 59 9.64 10.17 -16.54
C GLN A 59 10.14 11.49 -15.96
N LYS A 60 9.41 12.11 -15.02
CA LYS A 60 9.79 13.42 -14.44
C LYS A 60 11.15 13.42 -13.72
N GLY A 61 11.60 12.25 -13.25
CA GLY A 61 12.89 12.10 -12.57
C GLY A 61 14.01 11.57 -13.47
N TRP A 62 13.75 11.37 -14.76
CA TRP A 62 14.77 10.90 -15.69
C TRP A 62 15.64 12.10 -16.08
N LYS A 63 16.96 11.96 -15.86
CA LYS A 63 17.94 12.93 -16.37
C LYS A 63 17.85 12.92 -17.89
N LYS A 64 17.98 14.10 -18.50
CA LYS A 64 18.04 14.24 -19.95
C LYS A 64 19.36 13.70 -20.48
#